data_AF-A0A661UJS6-F1
#
_entry.id   AF-A0A661UJS6-F1
#
_cell.length_a   1.000
_cell.length_b   1.000
_cell.length_c   1.000
_cell.angle_alpha   90.00
_cell.angle_beta   90.00
_cell.angle_gamma   90.00
#
_symmetry.space_group_name_H-M   'P 1'
#
loop_
_entity.id
_entity.type
_entity.pdbx_description
1 polymer ?
#
loop_
_entity_poly.entity_id
_entity_poly.type
_entity_poly.pdbx_seq_one_letter_code
_entity_poly.pdbx_strand_id
1 'polypeptide(L)'
;DAKLIVPVCRSMVLSTAKEIVKESYLKAGRPDAFDPDSVFYLTDDQFGYVAGVDGIIMREKPAANFYLGAFYAESLILAETGFASGAIQTSGTAMPSQLPFFVVACDYTLIGEELFAASAYLSKDPHQLGSLKGQDLGKAVFVIVLIIGIILEIANIHFLKDFLISH
;
A
#
# COMPACT_ATOMS: atom_id res chain seq x y z
N ASP A 1 -5.05 -1.32 25.71
CA ASP A 1 -5.04 -0.52 24.47
C ASP A 1 -3.69 -0.60 23.80
N ALA A 2 -3.67 -0.57 22.46
CA ALA A 2 -2.45 -0.50 21.68
C ALA A 2 -2.16 0.96 21.32
N LYS A 3 -0.96 1.44 21.64
CA LYS A 3 -0.50 2.78 21.27
C LYS A 3 -0.18 2.81 19.79
N LEU A 4 -0.77 3.76 19.06
CA LEU A 4 -0.45 4.01 17.66
C LEU A 4 0.67 5.05 17.57
N ILE A 5 1.64 4.84 16.69
CA ILE A 5 2.74 5.79 16.44
C ILE A 5 2.82 5.98 14.92
N VAL A 6 2.61 7.22 14.46
CA VAL A 6 2.52 7.58 13.04
C VAL A 6 3.48 8.73 12.76
N PRO A 7 4.79 8.45 12.64
CA PRO A 7 5.74 9.46 12.19
C PRO A 7 5.46 9.81 10.73
N VAL A 8 5.68 11.08 10.38
CA VAL A 8 5.40 11.61 9.04
C VAL A 8 6.67 12.26 8.48
N CYS A 9 7.02 11.93 7.23
CA CYS A 9 8.22 12.44 6.56
C CYS A 9 8.03 13.79 5.88
N ARG A 10 6.79 14.26 5.67
CA ARG A 10 6.50 15.56 5.02
C ARG A 10 5.65 16.43 5.93
N SER A 11 6.10 17.66 6.19
CA SER A 11 5.32 18.61 7.02
C SER A 11 3.94 18.90 6.43
N MET A 12 3.82 18.96 5.10
CA MET A 12 2.54 19.24 4.42
C MET A 12 1.46 18.18 4.64
N VAL A 13 1.83 16.92 4.91
CA VAL A 13 0.84 15.84 5.10
C VAL A 13 0.48 15.61 6.57
N LEU A 14 1.13 16.32 7.51
CA LEU A 14 0.90 16.15 8.95
C LEU A 14 -0.55 16.41 9.34
N SER A 15 -1.13 17.53 8.89
CA SER A 15 -2.51 17.90 9.23
C SER A 15 -3.51 16.89 8.67
N THR A 16 -3.30 16.46 7.42
CA THR A 16 -4.14 15.43 6.78
C THR A 16 -4.01 14.09 7.48
N ALA A 17 -2.80 13.68 7.86
CA ALA A 17 -2.57 12.43 8.59
C ALA A 17 -3.26 12.46 9.97
N LYS A 18 -3.17 13.57 10.71
CA LYS A 18 -3.88 13.76 11.99
C LYS A 18 -5.38 13.60 11.83
N GLU A 19 -5.97 14.24 10.83
CA GLU A 19 -7.42 14.16 10.61
C GLU A 19 -7.85 12.75 10.20
N ILE A 20 -7.10 12.08 9.32
CA ILE A 20 -7.39 10.68 8.91
C ILE A 20 -7.35 9.74 10.12
N VAL A 21 -6.34 9.84 10.97
CA VAL A 21 -6.21 8.99 12.16
C VAL A 21 -7.37 9.25 13.13
N LYS A 22 -7.66 10.53 13.41
CA LYS A 22 -8.79 10.93 14.26
C LYS A 22 -10.13 10.43 13.74
N GLU A 23 -10.41 10.61 12.45
CA GLU A 23 -11.62 10.07 11.80
C GLU A 23 -11.68 8.54 11.90
N SER A 24 -10.55 7.86 11.80
CA SER A 24 -10.48 6.40 11.91
C SER A 24 -10.83 5.93 13.31
N TYR A 25 -10.34 6.60 14.36
CA TYR A 25 -10.77 6.35 15.75
C TYR A 25 -12.27 6.60 15.96
N LEU A 26 -12.81 7.67 15.35
CA LEU A 26 -14.24 7.98 15.42
C LEU A 26 -15.08 6.88 14.74
N LYS A 27 -14.69 6.45 13.53
CA LYS A 27 -15.36 5.37 12.78
C LYS A 27 -15.28 4.02 13.50
N ALA A 28 -14.18 3.77 14.23
CA ALA A 28 -14.02 2.59 15.07
C ALA A 28 -14.80 2.67 16.40
N GLY A 29 -15.50 3.78 16.69
CA GLY A 29 -16.26 3.96 17.92
C GLY A 29 -15.39 4.19 19.16
N ARG A 30 -14.13 4.60 18.98
CA ARG A 30 -13.13 4.83 20.05
C ARG A 30 -12.52 6.24 19.99
N PRO A 31 -13.31 7.32 19.92
CA PRO A 31 -12.78 8.68 19.81
C PRO A 31 -12.00 9.14 21.06
N ASP A 32 -12.28 8.53 22.21
CA ASP A 32 -11.60 8.75 23.50
C ASP A 32 -10.16 8.21 23.53
N ALA A 33 -9.85 7.23 22.68
CA ALA A 33 -8.52 6.64 22.56
C ALA A 33 -7.59 7.38 21.58
N PHE A 34 -8.09 8.42 20.90
CA PHE A 34 -7.28 9.20 19.97
C PHE A 34 -6.28 10.08 20.74
N ASP A 35 -4.99 9.86 20.47
CA ASP A 35 -3.89 10.70 20.95
C ASP A 35 -3.44 11.66 19.83
N PRO A 36 -3.61 12.99 19.98
CA PRO A 36 -3.16 13.97 18.99
C PRO A 36 -1.65 13.99 18.76
N ASP A 37 -0.86 13.47 19.70
CA ASP A 37 0.60 13.39 19.63
C ASP A 37 1.08 12.05 19.04
N SER A 38 0.16 11.11 18.77
CA SER A 38 0.48 9.87 18.05
C SER A 38 0.95 10.10 16.60
N VAL A 39 0.55 11.23 16.01
CA VAL A 39 0.94 11.63 14.65
C VAL A 39 1.82 12.86 14.72
N PHE A 40 3.06 12.76 14.25
CA PHE A 40 4.03 13.84 14.34
C PHE A 40 4.97 13.88 13.14
N TYR A 41 5.41 15.09 12.79
CA TYR A 41 6.43 15.28 11.76
C TYR A 41 7.81 14.97 12.34
N LEU A 42 8.62 14.24 11.59
CA LEU A 42 9.96 13.84 12.01
C LEU A 42 11.05 14.63 11.27
N THR A 43 11.14 14.48 9.95
CA THR A 43 12.06 15.23 9.09
C THR A 43 11.72 14.99 7.61
N ASP A 44 12.04 15.97 6.76
CA ASP A 44 11.95 15.94 5.30
C ASP A 44 13.13 15.23 4.62
N ASP A 45 14.21 14.97 5.38
CA ASP A 45 15.38 14.22 4.92
C ASP A 45 15.10 12.71 4.86
N GLN A 46 15.38 12.09 3.71
CA GLN A 46 15.01 10.71 3.43
C GLN A 46 15.61 9.71 4.43
N PHE A 47 16.94 9.73 4.60
CA PHE A 47 17.62 8.80 5.52
C PHE A 47 17.53 9.25 6.98
N GLY A 48 17.41 10.55 7.24
CA GLY A 48 17.09 11.09 8.56
C GLY A 48 15.74 10.59 9.06
N TYR A 49 14.75 10.46 8.18
CA TYR A 49 13.45 9.89 8.53
C TYR A 49 13.60 8.43 8.93
N VAL A 50 14.32 7.63 8.14
CA VAL A 50 14.59 6.21 8.44
C VAL A 50 15.30 6.06 9.77
N ALA A 51 16.42 6.76 9.98
CA ALA A 51 17.18 6.67 11.22
C ALA A 51 16.36 7.08 12.45
N GLY A 52 15.50 8.09 12.30
CA GLY A 52 14.60 8.50 13.38
C GLY A 52 13.51 7.45 13.68
N VAL A 53 12.91 6.86 12.64
CA VAL A 53 11.92 5.77 12.79
C VAL A 53 12.57 4.51 13.37
N ASP A 54 13.75 4.12 12.90
CA ASP A 54 14.52 3.01 13.47
C ASP A 54 14.80 3.22 14.95
N GLY A 55 15.21 4.43 15.32
CA GLY A 55 15.38 4.81 16.73
C GLY A 55 14.08 4.68 17.52
N ILE A 56 12.93 5.01 16.94
CA ILE A 56 11.61 4.83 17.57
C ILE A 56 11.31 3.34 17.75
N ILE A 57 11.48 2.52 16.71
CA ILE A 57 11.26 1.07 16.76
C ILE A 57 12.10 0.43 17.87
N MET A 58 13.38 0.79 17.97
CA MET A 58 14.28 0.21 18.97
C MET A 58 13.98 0.65 20.41
N ARG A 59 13.45 1.86 20.61
CA ARG A 59 13.07 2.39 21.93
C ARG A 59 11.70 1.91 22.38
N GLU A 60 10.70 2.06 21.52
CA GLU A 60 9.29 1.77 21.85
C GLU A 60 8.97 0.28 21.71
N LYS A 61 9.75 -0.48 20.93
CA LYS A 61 9.56 -1.92 20.67
C LYS A 61 8.10 -2.26 20.33
N PRO A 62 7.57 -1.69 19.24
CA PRO A 62 6.18 -1.89 18.85
C PRO A 62 5.91 -3.38 18.59
N ALA A 63 4.72 -3.85 18.93
CA ALA A 63 4.33 -5.24 18.65
C ALA A 63 4.17 -5.51 17.14
N ALA A 64 3.82 -4.48 16.37
CA ALA A 64 3.66 -4.59 14.93
C ALA A 64 4.04 -3.30 14.21
N ASN A 65 4.64 -3.43 13.02
CA ASN A 65 4.94 -2.35 12.10
C ASN A 65 4.14 -2.50 10.80
N PHE A 66 3.62 -1.38 10.30
CA PHE A 66 2.89 -1.32 9.03
C PHE A 66 3.61 -0.42 8.03
N TYR A 67 4.16 -1.02 6.96
CA TYR A 67 4.90 -0.30 5.91
C TYR A 67 4.11 -0.27 4.61
N LEU A 68 3.25 0.72 4.43
CA LEU A 68 2.37 0.83 3.26
C LEU A 68 2.78 2.02 2.38
N GLY A 69 3.24 1.75 1.15
CA GLY A 69 3.56 2.80 0.17
C GLY A 69 4.91 2.66 -0.53
N ALA A 70 5.56 3.79 -0.79
CA ALA A 70 6.79 3.92 -1.57
C ALA A 70 7.98 4.31 -0.69
N PHE A 71 8.82 3.35 -0.31
CA PHE A 71 10.00 3.53 0.57
C PHE A 71 11.33 3.24 -0.13
N TYR A 72 11.36 2.77 -1.38
CA TYR A 72 12.60 2.50 -2.13
C TYR A 72 13.66 1.72 -1.33
N ALA A 73 14.85 2.27 -1.12
CA ALA A 73 15.94 1.60 -0.41
C ALA A 73 15.70 1.55 1.11
N GLU A 74 14.93 2.51 1.63
CA GLU A 74 14.55 2.61 3.03
C GLU A 74 13.71 1.41 3.51
N SER A 75 13.00 0.76 2.59
CA SER A 75 12.18 -0.42 2.88
C SER A 75 12.96 -1.52 3.60
N LEU A 76 14.18 -1.84 3.12
CA LEU A 76 15.00 -2.90 3.71
C LEU A 76 15.52 -2.49 5.09
N ILE A 77 15.97 -1.25 5.25
CA ILE A 77 16.52 -0.74 6.51
C ILE A 77 15.44 -0.76 7.61
N LEU A 78 14.26 -0.20 7.29
CA LEU A 78 13.13 -0.19 8.21
C LEU A 78 12.67 -1.61 8.56
N ALA A 79 12.63 -2.49 7.56
CA ALA A 79 12.18 -3.86 7.75
C ALA A 79 13.16 -4.70 8.56
N GLU A 80 14.48 -4.56 8.36
CA GLU A 80 15.47 -5.26 9.18
C GLU A 80 15.46 -4.76 10.63
N THR A 81 15.31 -3.45 10.85
CA THR A 81 15.19 -2.90 12.21
C THR A 81 13.94 -3.41 12.91
N GLY A 82 12.80 -3.45 12.20
CA GLY A 82 11.57 -4.05 12.71
C GLY A 82 11.78 -5.51 13.12
N PHE A 83 12.47 -6.28 12.28
CA PHE A 83 12.67 -7.71 12.49
C PHE A 83 13.58 -7.95 13.70
N ALA A 84 14.65 -7.16 13.79
CA ALA A 84 15.56 -7.18 14.94
C ALA A 84 14.87 -6.78 16.26
N SER A 85 13.84 -5.93 16.20
CA SER A 85 13.03 -5.56 17.37
C SER A 85 12.03 -6.64 17.80
N GLY A 86 11.78 -7.65 16.96
CA GLY A 86 10.81 -8.72 17.18
C GLY A 86 9.36 -8.33 16.88
N ALA A 87 9.14 -7.25 16.12
CA ALA A 87 7.81 -6.80 15.71
C ALA A 87 7.27 -7.63 14.54
N ILE A 88 5.97 -7.91 14.55
CA ILE A 88 5.29 -8.45 13.35
C ILE A 88 5.23 -7.36 12.28
N GLN A 89 5.58 -7.70 11.06
CA GLN A 89 5.66 -6.75 9.96
C GLN A 89 4.66 -7.05 8.86
N THR A 90 3.76 -6.09 8.65
CA THR A 90 2.89 -6.07 7.48
C THR A 90 3.33 -4.93 6.57
N SER A 91 3.58 -5.23 5.31
CA SER A 91 3.99 -4.25 4.32
C SER A 91 3.10 -4.31 3.09
N GLY A 92 3.20 -3.30 2.25
CA GLY A 92 2.43 -3.25 1.02
C GLY A 92 2.95 -2.18 0.08
N THR A 93 3.15 -2.56 -1.18
CA THR A 93 3.66 -1.62 -2.18
C THR A 93 3.23 -1.95 -3.60
N ALA A 94 3.03 -0.91 -4.40
CA ALA A 94 2.86 -1.00 -5.84
C ALA A 94 4.16 -0.72 -6.63
N MET A 95 5.29 -0.51 -5.93
CA MET A 95 6.58 -0.19 -6.55
C MET A 95 7.41 -1.47 -6.74
N PRO A 96 7.66 -1.93 -7.98
CA PRO A 96 8.40 -3.18 -8.21
C PRO A 96 9.84 -3.16 -7.69
N SER A 97 10.49 -1.98 -7.64
CA SER A 97 11.89 -1.86 -7.25
C SER A 97 12.17 -2.15 -5.78
N GLN A 98 11.20 -1.95 -4.88
CA GLN A 98 11.36 -2.23 -3.45
C GLN A 98 10.64 -3.51 -3.00
N LEU A 99 9.74 -4.03 -3.85
CA LEU A 99 8.93 -5.19 -3.52
C LEU A 99 9.77 -6.38 -3.03
N PRO A 100 10.93 -6.72 -3.63
CA PRO A 100 11.78 -7.80 -3.12
C PRO A 100 12.19 -7.61 -1.66
N PHE A 101 12.50 -6.39 -1.24
CA PHE A 101 12.95 -6.09 0.12
C PHE A 101 11.86 -6.38 1.14
N PHE A 102 10.62 -5.96 0.86
CA PHE A 102 9.49 -6.26 1.72
C PHE A 102 9.09 -7.73 1.70
N VAL A 103 9.16 -8.40 0.55
CA VAL A 103 8.86 -9.84 0.45
C VAL A 103 9.82 -10.68 1.28
N VAL A 104 11.11 -10.30 1.35
CA VAL A 104 12.10 -11.09 2.10
C VAL A 104 12.19 -10.71 3.58
N ALA A 105 11.87 -9.47 3.95
CA ALA A 105 12.11 -8.95 5.30
C ALA A 105 10.84 -8.79 6.16
N CYS A 106 9.63 -8.88 5.60
CA CYS A 106 8.37 -8.75 6.33
C CYS A 106 7.60 -10.09 6.39
N ASP A 107 6.77 -10.27 7.42
CA ASP A 107 5.91 -11.46 7.57
C ASP A 107 4.80 -11.52 6.50
N TYR A 108 4.21 -10.36 6.19
CA TYR A 108 3.15 -10.23 5.20
C TYR A 108 3.42 -9.04 4.28
N THR A 109 3.22 -9.24 2.97
CA THR A 109 3.49 -8.22 1.95
C THR A 109 2.38 -8.19 0.92
N LEU A 110 1.66 -7.09 0.86
CA LEU A 110 0.67 -6.81 -0.19
C LEU A 110 1.38 -6.38 -1.48
N ILE A 111 1.07 -7.06 -2.58
CA ILE A 111 1.76 -6.87 -3.85
C ILE A 111 0.89 -6.10 -4.84
N GLY A 112 1.36 -4.95 -5.31
CA GLY A 112 0.74 -4.25 -6.43
C GLY A 112 -0.68 -3.81 -6.11
N GLU A 113 -1.64 -4.40 -6.84
CA GLU A 113 -3.07 -4.09 -6.74
C GLU A 113 -3.68 -4.52 -5.40
N GLU A 114 -3.07 -5.47 -4.70
CA GLU A 114 -3.52 -5.92 -3.37
C GLU A 114 -3.49 -4.78 -2.34
N LEU A 115 -2.51 -3.88 -2.43
CA LEU A 115 -2.40 -2.71 -1.56
C LEU A 115 -3.63 -1.80 -1.70
N PHE A 116 -4.07 -1.57 -2.93
CA PHE A 116 -5.22 -0.72 -3.22
C PHE A 116 -6.55 -1.40 -2.94
N ALA A 117 -6.61 -2.72 -3.16
CA ALA A 117 -7.79 -3.51 -2.86
C ALA A 117 -8.02 -3.70 -1.35
N ALA A 118 -6.96 -3.70 -0.54
CA ALA A 118 -7.04 -3.96 0.91
C ALA A 118 -8.00 -2.99 1.63
N SER A 119 -7.95 -1.68 1.32
CA SER A 119 -8.84 -0.68 1.94
C SER A 119 -10.30 -0.91 1.57
N ALA A 120 -10.58 -1.32 0.33
CA ALA A 120 -11.93 -1.66 -0.13
C ALA A 120 -12.47 -2.92 0.57
N TYR A 121 -11.62 -3.94 0.74
CA TYR A 121 -12.01 -5.17 1.45
C TYR A 121 -12.24 -4.95 2.95
N LEU A 122 -11.42 -4.11 3.60
CA LEU A 122 -11.54 -3.78 5.01
C LEU A 122 -12.77 -2.90 5.30
N SER A 123 -12.97 -1.85 4.51
CA SER A 123 -14.10 -0.93 4.67
C SER A 123 -15.43 -1.53 4.22
N LYS A 124 -15.40 -2.54 3.34
CA LYS A 124 -16.56 -3.11 2.64
C LYS A 124 -17.42 -2.05 1.94
N ASP A 125 -16.78 -0.96 1.51
CA ASP A 125 -17.46 0.13 0.83
C ASP A 125 -17.95 -0.33 -0.55
N PRO A 126 -19.27 -0.25 -0.84
CA PRO A 126 -19.83 -0.74 -2.10
C PRO A 126 -19.27 -0.03 -3.34
N HIS A 127 -18.89 1.24 -3.22
CA HIS A 127 -18.34 2.01 -4.33
C HIS A 127 -16.90 1.58 -4.65
N GLN A 128 -16.06 1.41 -3.63
CA GLN A 128 -14.68 0.93 -3.82
C GLN A 128 -14.66 -0.52 -4.34
N LEU A 129 -15.51 -1.40 -3.78
CA LEU A 129 -15.65 -2.78 -4.25
C LEU A 129 -16.21 -2.85 -5.69
N GLY A 130 -17.14 -1.95 -6.03
CA GLY A 130 -17.69 -1.84 -7.39
C GLY A 130 -16.63 -1.43 -8.41
N SER A 131 -15.79 -0.45 -8.07
CA SER A 131 -14.67 -0.01 -8.91
C SER A 131 -13.70 -1.16 -9.20
N LEU A 132 -13.30 -1.90 -8.15
CA LEU A 132 -12.39 -3.05 -8.28
C LEU A 132 -12.96 -4.13 -9.21
N LYS A 133 -14.22 -4.51 -9.01
CA LYS A 133 -14.91 -5.49 -9.88
C LYS A 133 -15.04 -5.02 -11.32
N GLY A 134 -15.29 -3.72 -11.53
CA GLY A 134 -15.37 -3.12 -12.86
C GLY A 134 -14.04 -3.19 -13.59
N GLN A 135 -12.94 -2.90 -12.88
CA GLN A 135 -11.58 -3.00 -13.43
C GLN A 135 -11.25 -4.45 -13.82
N ASP A 136 -11.58 -5.41 -12.97
CA ASP A 136 -11.34 -6.84 -13.25
C ASP A 136 -12.15 -7.35 -14.44
N LEU A 137 -13.43 -6.96 -14.54
CA LEU A 137 -14.27 -7.32 -15.67
C LEU A 137 -13.74 -6.72 -16.98
N GLY A 138 -13.31 -5.45 -16.94
CA GLY A 138 -12.71 -4.78 -18.10
C GLY A 138 -11.45 -5.50 -18.59
N LYS A 139 -10.55 -5.87 -17.66
CA LYS A 139 -9.35 -6.67 -17.98
C LYS A 139 -9.73 -8.02 -18.58
N ALA A 140 -10.71 -8.72 -18.02
CA ALA A 140 -11.15 -10.02 -18.52
C ALA A 140 -11.70 -9.94 -19.95
N VAL A 141 -12.54 -8.95 -20.24
CA VAL A 141 -13.06 -8.70 -21.61
C VAL A 141 -11.90 -8.41 -22.56
N PHE A 142 -10.93 -7.59 -22.15
CA PHE A 142 -9.78 -7.25 -22.97
C PHE A 142 -8.92 -8.48 -23.30
N VAL A 143 -8.68 -9.35 -22.32
CA VAL A 143 -7.96 -10.63 -22.50
C VAL A 143 -8.71 -11.54 -23.47
N ILE A 144 -10.04 -11.65 -23.37
CA ILE A 144 -10.83 -12.47 -24.28
C ILE A 144 -10.72 -11.97 -25.72
N VAL A 145 -10.87 -10.66 -25.93
CA VAL A 145 -10.75 -10.05 -27.27
C VAL A 145 -9.35 -10.27 -27.84
N LEU A 146 -8.30 -10.13 -27.03
CA LEU A 146 -6.92 -10.41 -27.44
C LEU A 146 -6.73 -11.87 -27.87
N ILE A 147 -7.24 -12.82 -27.08
CA ILE A 147 -7.13 -14.26 -27.40
C ILE A 147 -7.86 -14.56 -28.72
N ILE A 148 -9.08 -14.04 -28.91
CA ILE A 148 -9.83 -14.21 -30.15
C ILE A 148 -9.06 -13.60 -31.33
N GLY A 149 -8.49 -12.41 -31.15
CA GLY A 149 -7.67 -11.75 -32.16
C GLY A 149 -6.46 -12.56 -32.58
N ILE A 150 -5.74 -13.14 -31.62
CA ILE A 150 -4.58 -14.02 -31.88
C ILE A 150 -5.03 -15.25 -32.69
N ILE A 151 -6.14 -15.89 -32.32
CA ILE A 151 -6.66 -17.08 -33.04
C ILE A 151 -7.09 -16.73 -34.48
N LEU A 152 -7.77 -15.61 -34.68
CA LEU A 152 -8.20 -15.16 -36.00
C LEU A 152 -7.01 -14.85 -36.91
N GLU A 153 -5.96 -14.22 -36.39
CA GLU A 153 -4.74 -13.95 -37.15
C GLU A 153 -4.02 -15.26 -37.54
N ILE A 154 -3.95 -16.25 -36.64
CA ILE A 154 -3.40 -17.58 -36.94
C ILE A 154 -4.22 -18.27 -38.06
N ALA A 155 -5.53 -18.04 -38.10
CA ALA A 155 -6.42 -18.56 -39.15
C ALA A 155 -6.38 -17.75 -40.47
N ASN A 156 -5.46 -16.79 -40.63
CA ASN A 156 -5.38 -15.83 -41.75
C ASN A 156 -6.63 -14.96 -41.93
N ILE A 157 -7.35 -14.65 -40.85
CA ILE A 157 -8.49 -13.73 -40.86
C ILE A 157 -8.03 -12.40 -40.24
N HIS A 158 -7.62 -11.46 -41.09
CA HIS A 158 -7.01 -10.19 -40.67
C HIS A 158 -7.99 -9.09 -40.22
N PHE A 159 -9.29 -9.39 -40.25
CA PHE A 159 -10.36 -8.41 -39.99
C PHE A 159 -10.17 -7.60 -38.69
N LEU A 160 -9.83 -8.27 -37.58
CA LEU A 160 -9.70 -7.58 -36.28
C LEU A 160 -8.48 -6.65 -36.24
N LYS A 161 -7.37 -7.07 -36.84
CA LYS A 161 -6.14 -6.28 -36.94
C LYS A 161 -6.34 -5.05 -37.82
N ASP A 162 -6.95 -5.23 -38.99
CA ASP A 162 -7.21 -4.13 -39.93
C ASP A 162 -8.16 -3.10 -39.33
N PHE A 163 -9.20 -3.56 -38.62
CA PHE A 163 -10.13 -2.68 -37.89
C PHE A 163 -9.43 -1.86 -36.80
N LEU A 164 -8.54 -2.47 -36.02
CA LEU A 164 -7.80 -1.80 -34.93
C LEU A 164 -6.69 -0.85 -35.42
N ILE A 165 -6.19 -1.02 -36.65
CA ILE A 165 -5.16 -0.13 -37.23
C ILE A 165 -5.81 1.07 -37.94
N SER A 166 -7.03 0.91 -38.48
CA SER A 166 -7.70 1.96 -39.23
C SER A 166 -8.43 3.00 -38.36
N HIS A 167 -8.56 2.76 -37.05
CA HIS A 167 -9.21 3.63 -36.08
C HIS A 167 -8.30 3.83 -34.87
#